data_AF-A0A9Q4A3Q0-F1
#
_entry.id   AF-A0A9Q4A3Q0-F1
#
_cell.length_a   1.000
_cell.length_b   1.000
_cell.length_c   1.000
_cell.angle_alpha   90.00
_cell.angle_beta   90.00
_cell.angle_gamma   90.00
#
_symmetry.space_group_name_H-M   'P 1'
#
loop_
_entity.id
_entity.type
_entity.pdbx_description
1 polymer ?
#
loop_
_entity_poly.entity_id
_entity_poly.type
_entity_poly.pdbx_seq_one_letter_code
_entity_poly.pdbx_strand_id
1 'polypeptide(L)'
;MFHQRAAQCIDDLKGLARISVIGEYSYCQRLTHLSKEFGFNNFHHFRKVVEHLSEDLIGNISTTLMRRYCEVAQPKPGISYFEFLSVNNDTRLRFYSQWAGWDEFGQEVRVPRSLNGESAPRLRKSLNKTVYIVENDRQLIAWRHRWHGLCYISEELCKNHMKEAFERNKAIVEGKRNEEFPLLDDFSDNYATWYPVIE
;
A
#
# COMPACT_ATOMS: atom_id res chain seq x y z
N MET A 1 5.13 -21.40 -25.77
CA MET A 1 5.37 -19.95 -25.62
C MET A 1 4.85 -19.61 -24.23
N PHE A 2 5.72 -19.25 -23.27
CA PHE A 2 5.27 -18.96 -21.90
C PHE A 2 4.56 -17.60 -21.89
N HIS A 3 3.27 -17.56 -21.53
CA HIS A 3 2.54 -16.30 -21.37
C HIS A 3 3.20 -15.47 -20.24
N GLN A 4 3.58 -14.22 -20.53
CA GLN A 4 4.26 -13.33 -19.58
C GLN A 4 3.49 -13.17 -18.25
N ARG A 5 2.15 -13.14 -18.32
CA ARG A 5 1.27 -13.08 -17.13
C ARG A 5 1.31 -14.36 -16.28
N ALA A 6 1.45 -15.53 -16.92
CA ALA A 6 1.58 -16.80 -16.20
C ALA A 6 2.88 -16.85 -15.41
N ALA A 7 3.99 -16.44 -16.02
CA ALA A 7 5.29 -16.31 -15.34
C ALA A 7 5.21 -15.36 -14.14
N GLN A 8 4.59 -14.18 -14.33
CA GLN A 8 4.40 -13.21 -13.26
C GLN A 8 3.56 -13.75 -12.09
N CYS A 9 2.46 -14.45 -12.39
CA CYS A 9 1.60 -15.06 -11.37
C CYS A 9 2.36 -16.13 -10.56
N ILE A 10 3.23 -16.91 -11.23
CA ILE A 10 4.13 -17.86 -10.57
C ILE A 10 5.12 -17.13 -9.65
N ASP A 11 5.67 -16.01 -10.08
CA ASP A 11 6.59 -15.23 -9.26
C ASP A 11 5.89 -14.53 -8.09
N ASP A 12 4.63 -14.12 -8.23
CA ASP A 12 3.82 -13.60 -7.12
C ASP A 12 3.63 -14.67 -6.02
N LEU A 13 3.34 -15.93 -6.39
CA LEU A 13 3.24 -17.05 -5.43
C LEU A 13 4.59 -17.34 -4.75
N LYS A 14 5.69 -17.33 -5.52
CA LYS A 14 7.04 -17.50 -4.95
C LYS A 14 7.39 -16.37 -3.98
N GLY A 15 7.05 -15.13 -4.34
CA GLY A 15 7.22 -13.96 -3.48
C GLY A 15 6.51 -14.14 -2.15
N LEU A 16 5.22 -14.51 -2.18
CA LEU A 16 4.44 -14.80 -0.98
C LEU A 16 5.08 -15.93 -0.15
N ALA A 17 5.50 -17.02 -0.78
CA ALA A 17 6.13 -18.15 -0.09
C ALA A 17 7.47 -17.80 0.58
N ARG A 18 8.21 -16.81 0.06
CA ARG A 18 9.47 -16.36 0.67
C ARG A 18 9.23 -15.64 2.00
N ILE A 19 8.20 -14.80 2.06
CA ILE A 19 7.94 -13.95 3.22
C ILE A 19 6.98 -14.56 4.23
N SER A 20 6.22 -15.59 3.84
CA SER A 20 5.26 -16.25 4.72
C SER A 20 5.97 -17.13 5.74
N VAL A 21 5.58 -17.00 7.01
CA VAL A 21 5.99 -17.89 8.11
C VAL A 21 4.84 -18.85 8.39
N ILE A 22 4.96 -20.09 7.93
CA ILE A 22 3.91 -21.13 8.04
C ILE A 22 4.52 -22.33 8.77
N GLY A 23 4.37 -22.38 10.10
CA GLY A 23 5.00 -23.40 10.94
C GLY A 23 6.50 -23.55 10.65
N GLU A 24 6.99 -24.79 10.71
CA GLU A 24 8.38 -25.14 10.38
C GLU A 24 8.58 -25.57 8.92
N TYR A 25 7.70 -25.13 8.02
CA TYR A 25 7.78 -25.54 6.61
C TYR A 25 9.00 -24.95 5.92
N SER A 26 9.75 -25.80 5.20
CA SER A 26 10.72 -25.38 4.20
C SER A 26 10.05 -24.61 3.06
N TYR A 27 10.85 -23.88 2.25
CA TYR A 27 10.32 -23.10 1.13
C TYR A 27 9.45 -23.90 0.15
N CYS A 28 9.87 -25.13 -0.21
CA CYS A 28 9.09 -26.00 -1.10
C CYS A 28 7.78 -26.48 -0.46
N GLN A 29 7.79 -26.75 0.84
CA GLN A 29 6.58 -27.07 1.60
C GLN A 29 5.64 -25.87 1.67
N ARG A 30 6.16 -24.64 1.86
CA ARG A 30 5.36 -23.40 1.82
C ARG A 30 4.72 -23.17 0.47
N LEU A 31 5.47 -23.34 -0.63
CA LEU A 31 4.91 -23.27 -1.99
C LEU A 31 3.75 -24.25 -2.19
N THR A 32 3.93 -25.50 -1.74
CA THR A 32 2.89 -26.53 -1.85
C THR A 32 1.68 -26.20 -0.99
N HIS A 33 1.90 -25.73 0.23
CA HIS A 33 0.83 -25.33 1.15
C HIS A 33 0.01 -24.16 0.59
N LEU A 34 0.68 -23.08 0.18
CA LEU A 34 0.02 -21.94 -0.45
C LEU A 34 -0.70 -22.34 -1.74
N SER A 35 -0.12 -23.21 -2.57
CA SER A 35 -0.82 -23.72 -3.76
C SER A 35 -2.15 -24.39 -3.39
N LYS A 36 -2.17 -25.18 -2.30
CA LYS A 36 -3.38 -25.84 -1.79
C LYS A 36 -4.44 -24.86 -1.28
N GLU A 37 -4.03 -23.83 -0.55
CA GLU A 37 -4.95 -22.78 -0.09
C GLU A 37 -5.64 -22.06 -1.26
N PHE A 38 -4.98 -21.98 -2.41
CA PHE A 38 -5.54 -21.38 -3.63
C PHE A 38 -6.26 -22.41 -4.53
N GLY A 39 -6.51 -23.62 -4.05
CA GLY A 39 -7.28 -24.66 -4.76
C GLY A 39 -6.46 -25.59 -5.66
N PHE A 40 -5.13 -25.58 -5.57
CA PHE A 40 -4.26 -26.43 -6.38
C PHE A 40 -3.61 -27.56 -5.57
N ASN A 41 -3.50 -28.76 -6.15
CA ASN A 41 -2.93 -29.91 -5.44
C ASN A 41 -1.50 -29.69 -4.87
N ASN A 42 -0.64 -28.99 -5.63
CA ASN A 42 0.73 -28.65 -5.27
C ASN A 42 1.28 -27.58 -6.24
N PHE A 43 2.53 -27.16 -6.04
CA PHE A 43 3.16 -26.12 -6.87
C PHE A 43 3.34 -26.53 -8.34
N HIS A 44 3.61 -27.81 -8.62
CA HIS A 44 3.71 -28.29 -10.01
C HIS A 44 2.34 -28.22 -10.72
N HIS A 45 1.28 -28.63 -10.03
CA HIS A 45 -0.10 -28.49 -10.52
C HIS A 45 -0.45 -27.02 -10.79
N PHE A 46 -0.12 -26.12 -9.85
CA PHE A 46 -0.31 -24.69 -10.04
C PHE A 46 0.36 -24.16 -11.31
N ARG A 47 1.65 -24.45 -11.52
CA ARG A 47 2.39 -24.03 -12.73
C ARG A 47 1.72 -24.52 -14.01
N LYS A 48 1.40 -25.80 -14.06
CA LYS A 48 0.77 -26.42 -15.25
C LYS A 48 -0.59 -25.81 -15.54
N VAL A 49 -1.43 -25.58 -14.52
CA VAL A 49 -2.77 -25.01 -14.72
C VAL A 49 -2.68 -23.57 -15.17
N VAL A 50 -1.87 -22.73 -14.52
CA VAL A 50 -1.76 -21.29 -14.83
C VAL A 50 -1.32 -21.04 -16.28
N GLU A 51 -0.51 -21.92 -16.87
CA GLU A 51 -0.12 -21.85 -18.28
C GLU A 51 -1.29 -21.97 -19.29
N HIS A 52 -2.42 -22.53 -18.85
CA HIS A 52 -3.59 -22.81 -19.70
C HIS A 52 -4.82 -21.97 -19.33
N LEU A 53 -4.71 -21.07 -18.35
CA LEU A 53 -5.80 -20.18 -17.95
C LEU A 53 -5.89 -18.95 -18.85
N SER A 54 -7.09 -18.36 -18.93
CA SER A 54 -7.26 -17.05 -19.57
C SER A 54 -6.56 -15.95 -18.77
N GLU A 55 -6.20 -14.85 -19.44
CA GLU A 55 -5.48 -13.75 -18.80
C GLU A 55 -6.25 -13.12 -17.63
N ASP A 56 -7.58 -13.09 -17.68
CA ASP A 56 -8.43 -12.56 -16.61
C ASP A 56 -8.36 -13.43 -15.35
N LEU A 57 -8.41 -14.75 -15.52
CA LEU A 57 -8.29 -15.69 -14.41
C LEU A 57 -6.89 -15.62 -13.79
N ILE A 58 -5.84 -15.53 -14.62
CA ILE A 58 -4.47 -15.31 -14.14
C ILE A 58 -4.38 -14.00 -13.37
N GLY A 59 -4.96 -12.91 -13.89
CA GLY A 59 -4.99 -11.60 -13.25
C GLY A 59 -5.67 -11.61 -11.88
N ASN A 60 -6.79 -12.34 -11.74
CA ASN A 60 -7.50 -12.49 -10.48
C ASN A 60 -6.68 -13.27 -9.43
N ILE A 61 -6.06 -14.38 -9.84
CA ILE A 61 -5.18 -15.16 -8.97
C ILE A 61 -3.98 -14.32 -8.53
N SER A 62 -3.31 -13.68 -9.48
CA SER A 62 -2.14 -12.81 -9.24
C SER A 62 -2.48 -11.66 -8.30
N THR A 63 -3.61 -10.98 -8.50
CA THR A 63 -4.08 -9.91 -7.62
C THR A 63 -4.33 -10.40 -6.20
N THR A 64 -4.87 -11.61 -6.04
CA THR A 64 -5.14 -12.21 -4.73
C THR A 64 -3.83 -12.61 -4.01
N LEU A 65 -2.89 -13.22 -4.74
CA LEU A 65 -1.55 -13.54 -4.22
C LEU A 65 -0.81 -12.28 -3.77
N MET A 66 -0.85 -11.24 -4.61
CA MET A 66 -0.22 -9.95 -4.33
C MET A 66 -0.86 -9.25 -3.13
N ARG A 67 -2.19 -9.28 -3.00
CA ARG A 67 -2.90 -8.77 -1.82
C ARG A 67 -2.39 -9.46 -0.56
N ARG A 68 -2.36 -10.80 -0.56
CA ARG A 68 -1.91 -11.59 0.59
C ARG A 68 -0.44 -11.36 0.91
N TYR A 69 0.41 -11.15 -0.10
CA TYR A 69 1.79 -10.71 0.11
C TYR A 69 1.83 -9.40 0.90
N CYS A 70 1.07 -8.39 0.45
CA CYS A 70 1.04 -7.08 1.12
C CYS A 70 0.48 -7.18 2.55
N GLU A 71 -0.41 -8.14 2.81
CA GLU A 71 -0.95 -8.40 4.15
C GLU A 71 0.06 -9.06 5.11
N VAL A 72 1.04 -9.80 4.62
CA VAL A 72 2.00 -10.50 5.51
C VAL A 72 3.39 -9.88 5.53
N ALA A 73 3.76 -9.15 4.47
CA ALA A 73 5.01 -8.41 4.37
C ALA A 73 5.18 -7.46 5.55
N GLN A 74 6.41 -7.25 5.99
CA GLN A 74 6.74 -6.31 7.06
C GLN A 74 7.49 -5.11 6.49
N PRO A 75 7.34 -3.90 7.05
CA PRO A 75 8.20 -2.76 6.73
C PRO A 75 9.66 -3.15 6.87
N LYS A 76 10.49 -2.80 5.88
CA LYS A 76 11.91 -3.13 5.88
C LYS A 76 12.70 -2.12 6.71
N PRO A 77 13.74 -2.55 7.45
CA PRO A 77 14.66 -1.65 8.14
C PRO A 77 15.33 -0.68 7.16
N GLY A 78 15.53 0.57 7.59
CA GLY A 78 16.19 1.60 6.78
C GLY A 78 15.34 2.20 5.65
N ILE A 79 14.10 1.73 5.47
CA ILE A 79 13.15 2.30 4.50
C ILE A 79 12.10 3.12 5.24
N SER A 80 11.89 4.36 4.80
CA SER A 80 10.77 5.21 5.22
C SER A 80 9.49 4.77 4.52
N TYR A 81 8.41 4.70 5.28
CA TYR A 81 7.07 4.43 4.75
C TYR A 81 6.12 5.59 5.08
N PHE A 82 5.09 5.76 4.28
CA PHE A 82 4.01 6.70 4.55
C PHE A 82 2.69 5.95 4.64
N GLU A 83 1.85 6.36 5.58
CA GLU A 83 0.54 5.74 5.76
C GLU A 83 -0.52 6.46 4.95
N PHE A 84 -1.23 5.67 4.13
CA PHE A 84 -2.36 6.13 3.35
C PHE A 84 -3.57 5.23 3.58
N LEU A 85 -4.75 5.81 3.49
CA LEU A 85 -6.03 5.14 3.59
C LEU A 85 -6.84 5.46 2.34
N SER A 86 -7.17 4.42 1.58
CA SER A 86 -8.17 4.48 0.51
C SER A 86 -9.50 3.97 1.04
N VAL A 87 -10.57 4.72 0.79
CA VAL A 87 -11.94 4.30 1.12
C VAL A 87 -12.61 3.81 -0.16
N ASN A 88 -13.33 2.70 -0.07
CA ASN A 88 -14.03 2.14 -1.23
C ASN A 88 -15.05 3.16 -1.78
N ASN A 89 -15.14 3.28 -3.11
CA ASN A 89 -15.94 4.27 -3.83
C ASN A 89 -15.60 5.75 -3.53
N ASP A 90 -14.44 6.01 -2.93
CA ASP A 90 -13.93 7.36 -2.72
C ASP A 90 -12.60 7.52 -3.47
N THR A 91 -12.55 8.49 -4.36
CA THR A 91 -11.32 8.82 -5.09
C THR A 91 -10.31 9.52 -4.21
N ARG A 92 -10.75 10.07 -3.06
CA ARG A 92 -9.90 10.73 -2.08
C ARG A 92 -9.06 9.72 -1.33
N LEU A 93 -7.82 10.12 -1.04
CA LEU A 93 -6.93 9.39 -0.15
C LEU A 93 -6.77 10.20 1.14
N ARG A 94 -6.80 9.51 2.27
CA ARG A 94 -6.38 10.10 3.54
C ARG A 94 -4.96 9.67 3.84
N PHE A 95 -4.17 10.51 4.49
CA PHE A 95 -2.80 10.17 4.86
C PHE A 95 -2.50 10.60 6.29
N TYR A 96 -1.67 9.82 6.97
CA TYR A 96 -1.14 10.21 8.27
C TYR A 96 -0.23 11.41 8.09
N SER A 97 -0.56 12.50 8.75
CA SER A 97 -0.12 13.85 8.41
C SER A 97 0.60 14.51 9.57
N GLN A 98 1.42 15.50 9.22
CA GLN A 98 1.98 16.45 10.16
C GLN A 98 1.69 17.88 9.69
N TRP A 99 1.53 18.77 10.65
CA TRP A 99 1.40 20.20 10.39
C TRP A 99 2.68 20.74 9.76
N ALA A 100 2.54 21.56 8.72
CA ALA A 100 3.65 22.15 7.98
C ALA A 100 3.65 23.68 8.04
N GLY A 101 2.48 24.32 8.13
CA GLY A 101 2.37 25.78 8.14
C GLY A 101 0.94 26.28 7.97
N TRP A 102 0.80 27.57 7.69
CA TRP A 102 -0.45 28.23 7.31
C TRP A 102 -0.42 28.63 5.85
N ASP A 103 -1.55 28.59 5.16
CA ASP A 103 -1.71 29.21 3.84
C ASP A 103 -2.19 30.67 3.94
N GLU A 104 -2.33 31.34 2.79
CA GLU A 104 -2.76 32.74 2.69
C GLU A 104 -4.16 32.99 3.27
N PHE A 105 -5.00 31.95 3.33
CA PHE A 105 -6.34 31.96 3.89
C PHE A 105 -6.36 31.51 5.35
N GLY A 106 -5.21 31.43 6.02
CA GLY A 106 -5.10 31.04 7.41
C GLY A 106 -5.52 29.59 7.70
N GLN A 107 -5.51 28.71 6.69
CA GLN A 107 -5.81 27.28 6.84
C GLN A 107 -4.54 26.48 7.14
N GLU A 108 -4.67 25.36 7.84
CA GLU A 108 -3.53 24.47 8.10
C GLU A 108 -3.08 23.77 6.81
N VAL A 109 -1.81 23.94 6.49
CA VAL A 109 -1.15 23.11 5.48
C VAL A 109 -0.56 21.89 6.19
N ARG A 110 -0.96 20.70 5.75
CA ARG A 110 -0.49 19.41 6.27
C ARG A 110 0.11 18.56 5.17
N VAL A 111 1.20 17.86 5.49
CA VAL A 111 1.94 17.00 4.56
C VAL A 111 2.06 15.58 5.10
N PRO A 112 2.27 14.56 4.23
CA PRO A 112 2.46 13.19 4.67
C PRO A 112 3.61 13.07 5.68
N ARG A 113 3.35 12.36 6.79
CA ARG A 113 4.33 12.11 7.84
C ARG A 113 5.01 10.77 7.60
N SER A 114 6.34 10.79 7.55
CA SER A 114 7.12 9.56 7.42
C SER A 114 7.02 8.72 8.68
N LEU A 115 6.75 7.44 8.48
CA LEU A 115 6.91 6.36 9.44
C LEU A 115 8.30 5.75 9.20
N ASN A 116 9.17 5.92 10.18
CA ASN A 116 10.44 5.25 10.23
C ASN A 116 10.25 3.72 10.32
N GLY A 117 11.05 2.96 9.56
CA GLY A 117 10.90 1.51 9.42
C GLY A 117 10.95 0.69 10.73
N GLU A 118 11.47 1.26 11.82
CA GLU A 118 11.45 0.62 13.16
C GLU A 118 10.14 0.85 13.93
N SER A 119 9.46 1.98 13.70
CA SER A 119 8.19 2.32 14.36
C SER A 119 7.00 1.71 13.61
N ALA A 120 7.07 1.63 12.28
CA ALA A 120 5.99 1.12 11.42
C ALA A 120 5.50 -0.29 11.81
N PRO A 121 6.36 -1.30 12.09
CA PRO A 121 5.89 -2.61 12.55
C PRO A 121 5.13 -2.55 13.89
N ARG A 122 5.54 -1.66 14.81
CA ARG A 122 4.89 -1.52 16.13
C ARG A 122 3.53 -0.85 16.00
N LEU A 123 3.47 0.26 15.26
CA LEU A 123 2.22 0.96 14.93
C LEU A 123 1.23 0.01 14.27
N ARG A 124 1.68 -0.74 13.26
CA ARG A 124 0.85 -1.74 12.60
C ARG A 124 0.26 -2.78 13.57
N LYS A 125 1.04 -3.30 14.52
CA LYS A 125 0.53 -4.27 15.52
C LYS A 125 -0.51 -3.65 16.47
N SER A 126 -0.41 -2.35 16.76
CA SER A 126 -1.38 -1.65 17.61
C SER A 126 -2.69 -1.33 16.90
N LEU A 127 -2.65 -1.18 15.57
CA LEU A 127 -3.83 -1.00 14.75
C LEU A 127 -4.51 -2.37 14.62
N ASN A 128 -5.63 -2.59 15.31
CA ASN A 128 -6.43 -3.82 15.22
C ASN A 128 -7.13 -3.95 13.85
N LYS A 129 -6.39 -3.73 12.76
CA LYS A 129 -6.84 -3.64 11.36
C LYS A 129 -5.73 -4.12 10.43
N THR A 130 -6.10 -4.62 9.26
CA THR A 130 -5.15 -4.98 8.20
C THR A 130 -4.46 -3.73 7.66
N VAL A 131 -3.13 -3.73 7.68
CA VAL A 131 -2.29 -2.72 7.02
C VAL A 131 -1.50 -3.40 5.91
N TYR A 132 -1.69 -2.94 4.67
CA TYR A 132 -0.99 -3.46 3.50
C TYR A 132 0.40 -2.82 3.36
N ILE A 133 1.45 -3.60 3.12
CA ILE A 133 2.77 -3.05 2.76
C ILE A 133 2.89 -3.02 1.23
N VAL A 134 3.02 -1.83 0.67
CA VAL A 134 3.05 -1.56 -0.77
C VAL A 134 4.45 -1.06 -1.15
N GLU A 135 5.11 -1.78 -2.05
CA GLU A 135 6.53 -1.61 -2.36
C GLU A 135 6.82 -1.51 -3.87
N ASN A 136 5.81 -1.61 -4.73
CA ASN A 136 5.95 -1.44 -6.18
C ASN A 136 4.65 -0.96 -6.86
N ASP A 137 4.75 -0.53 -8.10
CA ASP A 137 3.67 0.03 -8.91
C ASP A 137 2.44 -0.89 -9.00
N ARG A 138 2.65 -2.20 -9.23
CA ARG A 138 1.54 -3.17 -9.37
C ARG A 138 0.72 -3.25 -8.09
N GLN A 139 1.39 -3.27 -6.94
CA GLN A 139 0.74 -3.28 -5.63
C GLN A 139 0.00 -1.98 -5.39
N LEU A 140 0.59 -0.84 -5.77
CA LEU A 140 -0.03 0.47 -5.60
C LEU A 140 -1.33 0.59 -6.41
N ILE A 141 -1.29 0.23 -7.69
CA ILE A 141 -2.47 0.26 -8.57
C ILE A 141 -3.57 -0.66 -8.01
N ALA A 142 -3.22 -1.90 -7.64
CA ALA A 142 -4.20 -2.85 -7.12
C ALA A 142 -4.80 -2.41 -5.78
N TRP A 143 -4.00 -1.80 -4.89
CA TRP A 143 -4.50 -1.24 -3.63
C TRP A 143 -5.48 -0.08 -3.87
N ARG A 144 -5.14 0.87 -4.75
CA ARG A 144 -5.98 2.04 -5.05
C ARG A 144 -7.34 1.67 -5.66
N HIS A 145 -7.36 0.67 -6.55
CA HIS A 145 -8.53 0.40 -7.39
C HIS A 145 -9.31 -0.86 -7.03
N ARG A 146 -8.78 -1.76 -6.17
CA ARG A 146 -9.46 -3.03 -5.87
C ARG A 146 -9.52 -3.37 -4.39
N TRP A 147 -8.44 -3.18 -3.64
CA TRP A 147 -8.39 -3.67 -2.25
C TRP A 147 -8.89 -2.63 -1.25
N HIS A 148 -8.49 -1.37 -1.45
CA HIS A 148 -8.71 -0.27 -0.52
C HIS A 148 -8.13 -0.56 0.88
N GLY A 149 -8.42 0.31 1.84
CA GLY A 149 -7.98 0.18 3.23
C GLY A 149 -6.63 0.85 3.50
N LEU A 150 -6.11 0.59 4.70
CA LEU A 150 -4.90 1.22 5.23
C LEU A 150 -3.65 0.55 4.64
N CYS A 151 -2.68 1.34 4.20
CA CYS A 151 -1.42 0.83 3.69
C CYS A 151 -0.22 1.68 4.11
N TYR A 152 0.94 1.05 4.10
CA TYR A 152 2.26 1.67 4.20
C TYR A 152 2.93 1.58 2.84
N ILE A 153 3.22 2.74 2.26
CA ILE A 153 3.81 2.89 0.94
C ILE A 153 5.25 3.38 1.11
N SER A 154 6.20 2.75 0.43
CA SER A 154 7.60 3.19 0.49
C SER A 154 7.78 4.63 0.02
N GLU A 155 8.73 5.35 0.62
CA GLU A 155 9.02 6.75 0.27
C GLU A 155 9.30 6.95 -1.22
N GLU A 156 10.06 6.04 -1.82
CA GLU A 156 10.35 6.07 -3.26
C GLU A 156 9.07 6.05 -4.10
N LEU A 157 8.15 5.13 -3.80
CA LEU A 157 6.92 4.97 -4.55
C LEU A 157 5.97 6.16 -4.33
N CYS A 158 5.91 6.69 -3.10
CA CYS A 158 5.17 7.91 -2.78
C CYS A 158 5.66 9.11 -3.58
N LYS A 159 6.98 9.33 -3.66
CA LYS A 159 7.55 10.46 -4.40
C LYS A 159 7.29 10.36 -5.90
N ASN A 160 7.24 9.14 -6.45
CA ASN A 160 7.01 8.93 -7.87
C ASN A 160 5.53 9.11 -8.26
N HIS A 161 4.58 8.65 -7.45
CA HIS A 161 3.16 8.59 -7.83
C HIS A 161 2.22 9.51 -7.03
N MET A 162 2.71 10.18 -5.99
CA MET A 162 1.91 11.01 -5.09
C MET A 162 2.61 12.32 -4.73
N LYS A 163 3.44 12.85 -5.63
CA LYS A 163 4.23 14.07 -5.43
C LYS A 163 3.37 15.25 -4.96
N GLU A 164 2.16 15.37 -5.48
CA GLU A 164 1.23 16.46 -5.20
C GLU A 164 0.85 16.51 -3.72
N ALA A 165 0.78 15.35 -3.05
CA ALA A 165 0.53 15.29 -1.61
C ALA A 165 1.67 15.92 -0.80
N PHE A 166 2.92 15.85 -1.30
CA PHE A 166 4.10 16.43 -0.66
C PHE A 166 4.32 17.90 -1.04
N GLU A 167 3.88 18.30 -2.24
CA GLU A 167 4.00 19.67 -2.74
C GLU A 167 3.05 20.67 -2.09
N ARG A 168 2.14 20.22 -1.20
CA ARG A 168 1.27 21.10 -0.41
C ARG A 168 2.06 22.14 0.39
N ASN A 169 3.30 21.85 0.77
CA ASN A 169 4.19 22.79 1.45
C ASN A 169 4.46 24.08 0.65
N LYS A 170 4.28 24.07 -0.68
CA LYS A 170 4.43 25.26 -1.53
C LYS A 170 3.35 26.31 -1.28
N ALA A 171 2.23 25.94 -0.66
CA ALA A 171 1.15 26.85 -0.30
C ALA A 171 1.39 27.60 1.02
N ILE A 172 2.48 27.29 1.74
CA ILE A 172 2.77 27.90 3.04
C ILE A 172 3.19 29.36 2.86
N VAL A 173 2.58 30.26 3.64
CA VAL A 173 3.00 31.65 3.77
C VAL A 173 3.77 31.88 5.07
N GLU A 174 4.78 32.75 5.04
CA GLU A 174 5.52 33.11 6.24
C GLU A 174 4.69 34.03 7.15
N GLY A 175 4.78 33.79 8.47
CA GLY A 175 4.18 34.65 9.47
C GLY A 175 3.14 33.94 10.35
N LYS A 176 2.32 34.74 11.03
CA LYS A 176 1.23 34.24 11.88
C LYS A 176 0.03 33.87 11.02
N ARG A 177 -0.81 32.97 11.53
CA ARG A 177 -2.11 32.63 10.93
C ARG A 177 -2.91 33.90 10.65
N ASN A 178 -3.53 33.96 9.47
CA ASN A 178 -4.56 34.97 9.18
C ASN A 178 -5.85 34.62 9.94
N GLU A 179 -6.16 35.37 11.00
CA GLU A 179 -7.35 35.15 11.85
C GLU A 179 -8.65 35.70 11.25
N GLU A 180 -8.58 36.46 10.14
CA GLU A 180 -9.77 36.94 9.42
C GLU A 180 -10.59 35.78 8.84
N PHE A 181 -9.93 34.65 8.58
CA PHE A 181 -10.57 33.44 8.06
C PHE A 181 -10.76 32.41 9.18
N PRO A 182 -11.97 31.82 9.32
CA PRO A 182 -12.20 30.73 10.26
C PRO A 182 -11.42 29.47 9.85
N LEU A 183 -11.07 28.63 10.82
CA LEU A 183 -10.57 27.28 10.52
C LEU A 183 -11.72 26.47 9.94
N LEU A 184 -11.50 25.87 8.77
CA LEU A 184 -12.53 25.07 8.11
C LEU A 184 -12.64 23.66 8.71
N ASP A 185 -11.56 23.14 9.29
CA ASP A 185 -11.49 21.76 9.80
C ASP A 185 -10.93 21.70 11.23
N ASP A 186 -11.43 20.74 12.03
CA ASP A 186 -10.85 20.35 13.31
C ASP A 186 -9.69 19.36 13.06
N PHE A 187 -8.45 19.85 13.23
CA PHE A 187 -7.23 19.09 13.00
C PHE A 187 -6.74 18.31 14.23
N SER A 188 -7.62 18.04 15.20
CA SER A 188 -7.34 17.06 16.26
C SER A 188 -7.08 15.65 15.72
N ASP A 189 -7.51 15.36 14.49
CA ASP A 189 -7.18 14.14 13.77
C ASP A 189 -5.78 14.25 13.11
N ASN A 190 -4.94 13.24 13.30
CA ASN A 190 -3.62 13.20 12.69
C ASN A 190 -3.68 12.88 11.18
N TYR A 191 -4.86 12.81 10.57
CA TYR A 191 -5.04 12.51 9.14
C TYR A 191 -5.48 13.75 8.36
N ALA A 192 -4.89 13.92 7.18
CA ALA A 192 -5.35 14.90 6.21
C ALA A 192 -5.90 14.20 4.96
N THR A 193 -6.81 14.87 4.26
CA THR A 193 -7.39 14.38 3.00
C THR A 193 -6.62 14.96 1.83
N TRP A 194 -6.36 14.12 0.83
CA TRP A 194 -5.77 14.45 -0.46
C TRP A 194 -6.71 14.00 -1.58
N TYR A 195 -6.83 14.85 -2.58
CA TYR A 195 -7.58 14.59 -3.81
C TYR A 195 -6.54 14.26 -4.89
N PRO A 196 -6.27 12.97 -5.16
CA PRO A 196 -5.36 12.63 -6.25
C PRO A 196 -5.94 13.12 -7.57
N VAL A 197 -5.09 13.74 -8.39
CA VAL A 197 -5.43 14.00 -9.79
C VAL A 197 -5.55 12.63 -10.44
N ILE A 198 -6.73 12.29 -10.95
CA ILE A 198 -6.95 11.05 -11.69
C ILE A 198 -6.39 11.30 -13.09
N GLU A 199 -5.29 10.62 -13.43
CA GLU A 199 -4.80 10.51 -14.81
C GLU A 199 -5.68 9.53 -15.62
#